data_AF-A0A4R0H1W6-F1
#
_entry.id   AF-A0A4R0H1W6-F1
#
_cell.length_a   1.000
_cell.length_b   1.000
_cell.length_c   1.000
_cell.angle_alpha   90.00
_cell.angle_beta   90.00
_cell.angle_gamma   90.00
#
_symmetry.space_group_name_H-M   'P 1'
#
loop_
_entity.id
_entity.type
_entity.pdbx_description
1 polymer ?
#
loop_
_entity_poly.entity_id
_entity_poly.type
_entity_poly.pdbx_seq_one_letter_code
_entity_poly.pdbx_strand_id
1 'polypeptide(L)'
;MGTCLGTGADDGGSLWGPVSRPVASVQPQHDRPLAVTRIHPGAQLSKPIFVVQLHDARRLHYDVRLEVDGVLKSWAVPRGPSLDPIVKRLAVFTTDHDLEYASYEGVHRDAQYGSGAVIVWDAGVYTNLTRDDRRQLVDPAEAIERGHLKVQLHGVKLNGAWAFTRTGGDWLLVKVKDADADPALDLTVTEPRSVLSGLTIEEMAAS
;
A
#
# COMPACT_ATOMS: atom_id res chain seq x y z
N MET A 1 -3.25 -59.38 -52.63
CA MET A 1 -1.91 -59.96 -52.46
C MET A 1 -1.43 -59.53 -51.09
N GLY A 2 -1.05 -60.34 -50.12
CA GLY A 2 -0.88 -61.77 -49.98
C GLY A 2 -0.28 -61.92 -48.58
N THR A 3 -0.94 -62.69 -47.73
CA THR A 3 -0.51 -63.15 -46.40
C THR A 3 0.86 -63.83 -46.43
N CYS A 4 1.62 -63.74 -45.33
CA CYS A 4 2.40 -64.88 -44.84
C CYS A 4 2.70 -64.75 -43.33
N LEU A 5 2.16 -65.72 -42.59
CA LEU A 5 2.44 -66.10 -41.21
C LEU A 5 3.77 -66.87 -41.15
N GLY A 6 4.41 -66.89 -39.98
CA GLY A 6 5.60 -67.69 -39.70
C GLY A 6 5.86 -67.83 -38.21
N THR A 7 5.32 -68.88 -37.62
CA THR A 7 5.47 -69.35 -36.23
C THR A 7 6.87 -69.86 -35.89
N GLY A 8 7.25 -69.80 -34.62
CA GLY A 8 8.34 -70.60 -34.05
C GLY A 8 8.51 -70.33 -32.56
N ALA A 9 8.12 -71.30 -31.73
CA ALA A 9 8.21 -71.30 -30.28
C ALA A 9 9.47 -72.05 -29.79
N ASP A 10 9.73 -71.86 -28.49
CA ASP A 10 10.36 -72.78 -27.52
C ASP A 10 11.62 -72.24 -26.80
N ASP A 11 11.35 -71.79 -25.57
CA ASP A 11 11.81 -72.29 -24.27
C ASP A 11 13.29 -72.19 -23.85
N GLY A 12 13.47 -71.52 -22.69
CA GLY A 12 14.43 -71.98 -21.68
C GLY A 12 15.13 -70.90 -20.87
N GLY A 13 14.83 -70.85 -19.57
CA GLY A 13 15.87 -70.57 -18.55
C GLY A 13 15.85 -69.20 -17.88
N SER A 14 15.10 -69.14 -16.78
CA SER A 14 15.21 -68.14 -15.70
C SER A 14 16.64 -67.90 -15.22
N LEU A 15 16.96 -66.67 -14.83
CA LEU A 15 17.58 -66.27 -13.54
C LEU A 15 17.85 -64.75 -13.57
N TRP A 16 17.79 -64.11 -12.39
CA TRP A 16 18.03 -62.68 -12.06
C TRP A 16 16.79 -61.76 -12.03
N GLY A 17 16.41 -61.39 -10.80
CA GLY A 17 15.15 -60.76 -10.40
C GLY A 17 15.05 -59.23 -10.54
N PRO A 18 13.96 -58.64 -9.98
CA PRO A 18 13.57 -57.26 -10.25
C PRO A 18 14.44 -56.24 -9.50
N VAL A 19 15.16 -55.39 -10.23
CA VAL A 19 15.78 -54.19 -9.66
C VAL A 19 14.73 -53.07 -9.67
N SER A 20 13.89 -53.04 -8.64
CA SER A 20 13.05 -51.90 -8.31
C SER A 20 13.94 -50.76 -7.82
N ARG A 21 14.00 -49.65 -8.57
CA ARG A 21 14.65 -48.42 -8.10
C ARG A 21 13.74 -47.79 -7.03
N PRO A 22 14.25 -47.48 -5.82
CA PRO A 22 13.46 -46.77 -4.83
C PRO A 22 13.20 -45.33 -5.31
N VAL A 23 11.93 -44.92 -5.29
CA VAL A 23 11.54 -43.51 -5.30
C VAL A 23 12.00 -42.93 -3.96
N ALA A 24 12.92 -41.97 -3.99
CA ALA A 24 13.32 -41.25 -2.80
C ALA A 24 12.12 -40.42 -2.30
N SER A 25 11.66 -40.73 -1.10
CA SER A 25 10.70 -39.94 -0.34
C SER A 25 11.27 -38.54 -0.09
N VAL A 26 10.67 -37.51 -0.68
CA VAL A 26 10.92 -36.13 -0.31
C VAL A 26 10.34 -35.90 1.09
N GLN A 27 11.20 -35.75 2.09
CA GLN A 27 10.80 -35.26 3.41
C GLN A 27 10.61 -33.74 3.36
N PRO A 28 9.56 -33.18 3.99
CA PRO A 28 9.44 -31.74 4.15
C PRO A 28 10.50 -31.26 5.15
N GLN A 29 11.43 -30.43 4.70
CA GLN A 29 12.38 -29.78 5.60
C GLN A 29 11.68 -28.62 6.30
N HIS A 30 11.27 -28.88 7.54
CA HIS A 30 10.94 -27.85 8.52
C HIS A 30 12.22 -27.20 9.06
N ASP A 31 12.07 -25.90 9.32
CA ASP A 31 12.78 -25.07 10.29
C ASP A 31 14.27 -24.77 10.05
N ARG A 32 14.51 -23.69 9.31
CA ARG A 32 15.60 -22.75 9.64
C ARG A 32 14.98 -21.46 10.14
N PRO A 33 15.20 -21.03 11.40
CA PRO A 33 14.88 -19.67 11.78
C PRO A 33 15.72 -18.72 10.93
N LEU A 34 15.06 -17.77 10.27
CA LEU A 34 15.73 -16.61 9.70
C LEU A 34 16.51 -15.97 10.85
N ALA A 35 17.82 -15.86 10.70
CA ALA A 35 18.65 -15.09 11.60
C ALA A 35 18.06 -13.68 11.64
N VAL A 36 17.39 -13.35 12.75
CA VAL A 36 17.06 -11.98 13.11
C VAL A 36 18.39 -11.27 13.27
N THR A 37 18.82 -10.65 12.18
CA THR A 37 19.92 -9.71 12.19
C THR A 37 19.45 -8.58 13.10
N ARG A 38 20.12 -8.42 14.24
CA ARG A 38 19.92 -7.31 15.17
C ARG A 38 19.96 -6.01 14.35
N ILE A 39 18.80 -5.42 14.08
CA ILE A 39 18.70 -4.18 13.32
C ILE A 39 19.27 -3.07 14.20
N HIS A 40 20.31 -2.41 13.70
CA HIS A 40 20.82 -1.19 14.27
C HIS A 40 19.81 -0.06 14.01
N PRO A 41 19.42 0.73 15.03
CA PRO A 41 18.57 1.90 14.82
C PRO A 41 19.38 2.95 14.03
N GLY A 42 18.97 3.25 12.80
CA GLY A 42 19.56 4.36 12.03
C GLY A 42 19.71 4.20 10.52
N ALA A 43 19.28 3.10 9.89
CA ALA A 43 19.30 3.00 8.42
C ALA A 43 18.04 2.31 7.89
N GLN A 44 17.01 3.12 7.60
CA GLN A 44 15.85 2.65 6.84
C GLN A 44 16.24 2.63 5.34
N LEU A 45 16.50 1.43 4.81
CA LEU A 45 16.87 1.21 3.40
C LEU A 45 15.67 1.31 2.43
N SER A 46 14.46 1.48 2.94
CA SER A 46 13.23 1.70 2.16
C SER A 46 12.78 3.17 2.25
N LYS A 47 12.35 3.75 1.12
CA LYS A 47 11.68 5.06 1.12
C LYS A 47 10.37 4.95 1.90
N PRO A 48 10.02 5.95 2.73
CA PRO A 48 8.80 5.88 3.53
C PRO A 48 7.56 5.91 2.63
N ILE A 49 6.54 5.13 2.99
CA ILE A 49 5.32 5.00 2.20
C ILE A 49 4.30 6.10 2.49
N PHE A 50 3.40 6.32 1.54
CA PHE A 50 2.13 6.96 1.79
C PHE A 50 0.98 6.13 1.20
N VAL A 51 -0.20 6.34 1.76
CA VAL A 51 -1.44 5.75 1.28
C VAL A 51 -2.56 6.75 1.43
N VAL A 52 -3.49 6.73 0.48
CA VAL A 52 -4.78 7.41 0.59
C VAL A 52 -5.87 6.36 0.50
N GLN A 53 -6.64 6.19 1.56
CA GLN A 53 -7.80 5.31 1.58
C GLN A 53 -9.07 6.13 1.39
N LEU A 54 -10.01 5.66 0.57
CA LEU A 54 -11.37 6.19 0.53
C LEU A 54 -12.23 5.34 1.46
N HIS A 55 -12.87 5.99 2.43
CA HIS A 55 -13.60 5.34 3.50
C HIS A 55 -15.06 5.82 3.51
N ASP A 56 -15.98 4.91 3.21
CA ASP A 56 -17.42 5.15 3.28
C ASP A 56 -17.94 4.90 4.70
N ALA A 57 -17.51 5.75 5.63
CA ALA A 57 -17.95 5.68 7.03
C ALA A 57 -19.35 6.31 7.19
N ARG A 58 -19.63 6.93 8.35
CA ARG A 58 -20.82 7.80 8.50
C ARG A 58 -20.88 8.92 7.45
N ARG A 59 -19.72 9.34 6.96
CA ARG A 59 -19.55 10.26 5.84
C ARG A 59 -18.37 9.75 5.02
N LEU A 60 -18.52 9.77 3.71
CA LEU A 60 -17.41 9.51 2.79
C LEU A 60 -16.28 10.51 3.04
N HIS A 61 -15.07 10.00 3.23
CA HIS A 61 -13.87 10.81 3.39
C HIS A 61 -12.63 10.05 2.91
N TYR A 62 -11.53 10.77 2.76
CA TYR A 62 -10.25 10.20 2.38
C TYR A 62 -9.30 10.21 3.58
N ASP A 63 -8.76 9.08 3.98
CA ASP A 63 -7.70 9.00 4.98
C ASP A 63 -6.34 9.07 4.28
N VAL A 64 -5.65 10.20 4.42
CA VAL A 64 -4.28 10.39 3.91
C VAL A 64 -3.30 10.01 5.01
N ARG A 65 -2.37 9.11 4.72
CA ARG A 65 -1.44 8.59 5.72
C ARG A 65 0.00 8.60 5.23
N LEU A 66 0.92 8.95 6.12
CA LEU A 66 2.36 8.98 5.87
C LEU A 66 3.07 8.11 6.90
N GLU A 67 3.95 7.22 6.45
CA GLU A 67 4.86 6.50 7.33
C GLU A 67 5.85 7.48 7.99
N VAL A 68 5.84 7.57 9.31
CA VAL A 68 6.78 8.33 10.13
C VAL A 68 7.05 7.54 11.40
N ASP A 69 8.32 7.30 11.72
CA ASP A 69 8.76 6.56 12.92
C ASP A 69 8.08 5.19 13.10
N GLY A 70 7.87 4.47 11.99
CA GLY A 70 7.30 3.11 12.01
C GLY A 70 5.78 3.04 12.15
N VAL A 71 5.07 4.16 12.10
CA VAL A 71 3.60 4.20 12.11
C VAL A 71 3.06 5.08 10.98
N LEU A 72 1.78 4.91 10.65
CA LEU A 72 1.04 5.74 9.70
C LEU A 72 0.41 6.94 10.42
N LYS A 73 1.08 8.10 10.35
CA LYS A 73 0.49 9.38 10.75
C LYS A 73 -0.67 9.69 9.81
N SER A 74 -1.85 9.90 10.35
CA SER A 74 -3.10 9.83 9.59
C SER A 74 -3.95 11.09 9.69
N TRP A 75 -4.53 11.49 8.56
CA TRP A 75 -5.46 12.61 8.46
C TRP A 75 -6.71 12.23 7.67
N ALA A 76 -7.89 12.45 8.25
CA ALA A 76 -9.15 12.38 7.52
C ALA A 76 -9.39 13.68 6.74
N VAL A 77 -9.65 13.57 5.43
CA VAL A 77 -9.85 14.66 4.48
C VAL A 77 -11.24 14.52 3.87
N PRO A 78 -12.28 15.19 4.43
CA PRO A 78 -13.68 14.94 4.05
C PRO A 78 -14.03 15.20 2.58
N ARG A 79 -13.30 16.10 1.92
CA ARG A 79 -13.52 16.42 0.50
C ARG A 79 -12.40 15.90 -0.41
N GLY A 80 -11.57 14.99 0.10
CA GLY A 80 -10.42 14.45 -0.61
C GLY A 80 -9.33 15.48 -0.95
N PRO A 81 -8.22 15.04 -1.55
CA PRO A 81 -7.19 15.92 -2.09
C PRO A 81 -7.75 16.79 -3.23
N SER A 82 -7.04 17.87 -3.57
CA SER A 82 -7.32 18.69 -4.76
C SER A 82 -5.99 19.07 -5.39
N LEU A 83 -5.90 18.99 -6.72
CA LEU A 83 -4.72 19.41 -7.47
C LEU A 83 -4.65 20.93 -7.67
N ASP A 84 -5.67 21.69 -7.24
CA ASP A 84 -5.66 23.14 -7.27
C ASP A 84 -4.86 23.71 -6.08
N PRO A 85 -3.73 24.42 -6.32
CA PRO A 85 -2.92 25.00 -5.24
C PRO A 85 -3.62 26.08 -4.40
N ILE A 86 -4.72 26.67 -4.88
CA ILE A 86 -5.48 27.66 -4.10
C ILE A 86 -6.53 27.02 -3.18
N VAL A 87 -6.87 25.74 -3.40
CA VAL A 87 -7.86 25.02 -2.60
C VAL A 87 -7.22 24.46 -1.34
N LYS A 88 -7.76 24.86 -0.19
CA LYS A 88 -7.37 24.36 1.13
C LYS A 88 -8.36 23.29 1.58
N ARG A 89 -7.89 22.04 1.70
CA ARG A 89 -8.72 20.93 2.20
C ARG A 89 -8.52 20.78 3.70
N LEU A 90 -9.61 20.75 4.46
CA LEU A 90 -9.56 20.36 5.87
C LEU A 90 -8.99 18.95 5.97
N ALA A 91 -8.01 18.79 6.85
CA ALA A 91 -7.40 17.53 7.21
C ALA A 91 -7.49 17.41 8.74
N VAL A 92 -8.17 16.39 9.25
CA VAL A 92 -8.34 16.19 10.69
C VAL A 92 -7.37 15.09 11.11
N PHE A 93 -6.48 15.39 12.05
CA PHE A 93 -5.54 14.39 12.57
C PHE A 93 -6.33 13.26 13.25
N THR A 94 -6.07 12.01 12.87
CA THR A 94 -6.71 10.82 13.43
C THR A 94 -5.67 9.95 14.15
N THR A 95 -6.11 8.84 14.75
CA THR A 95 -5.21 7.90 15.43
C THR A 95 -4.16 7.37 14.46
N ASP A 96 -2.95 7.16 14.94
CA ASP A 96 -1.91 6.46 14.18
C ASP A 96 -2.36 5.03 13.84
N HIS A 97 -1.90 4.50 12.71
CA HIS A 97 -2.20 3.13 12.29
C HIS A 97 -0.90 2.35 12.07
N ASP A 98 -0.95 1.02 12.23
CA ASP A 98 0.17 0.14 11.89
C ASP A 98 0.41 0.12 10.38
N LEU A 99 1.65 -0.18 9.95
CA LEU A 99 2.04 -0.14 8.54
C LEU A 99 1.26 -1.14 7.69
N GLU A 100 0.89 -2.29 8.25
CA GLU A 100 0.08 -3.33 7.61
C GLU A 100 -1.28 -2.80 7.16
N TYR A 101 -1.79 -1.75 7.81
CA TYR A 101 -3.06 -1.13 7.45
C TYR A 101 -3.01 -0.41 6.10
N ALA A 102 -1.82 -0.09 5.58
CA ALA A 102 -1.67 0.62 4.31
C ALA A 102 -2.23 -0.17 3.11
N SER A 103 -2.26 -1.49 3.18
CA SER A 103 -2.82 -2.36 2.13
C SER A 103 -4.23 -2.84 2.41
N TYR A 104 -4.88 -2.36 3.48
CA TYR A 104 -6.21 -2.81 3.84
C TYR A 104 -7.29 -2.30 2.86
N GLU A 105 -8.07 -3.23 2.35
CA GLU A 105 -9.34 -3.02 1.66
C GLU A 105 -10.39 -3.97 2.23
N GLY A 106 -11.64 -3.52 2.35
CA GLY A 106 -12.71 -4.36 2.85
C GLY A 106 -13.89 -3.58 3.40
N VAL A 107 -14.76 -4.28 4.14
CA VAL A 107 -15.96 -3.69 4.76
C VAL A 107 -15.92 -3.90 6.27
N HIS A 108 -15.85 -2.81 7.02
CA HIS A 108 -16.02 -2.84 8.47
C HIS A 108 -17.50 -3.00 8.80
N ARG A 109 -17.89 -4.19 9.27
CA ARG A 109 -19.28 -4.51 9.63
C ARG A 109 -19.68 -3.94 11.01
N ASP A 110 -18.69 -3.60 11.85
CA ASP A 110 -18.89 -3.11 13.20
C ASP A 110 -18.50 -1.63 13.35
N ALA A 111 -19.30 -0.88 14.13
CA ALA A 111 -19.16 0.57 14.27
C ALA A 111 -17.90 1.04 15.06
N GLN A 112 -17.13 0.12 15.67
CA GLN A 112 -15.98 0.48 16.52
C GLN A 112 -14.81 1.11 15.74
N TYR A 113 -14.67 0.79 14.44
CA TYR A 113 -13.55 1.27 13.59
C TYR A 113 -13.99 2.25 12.50
N GLY A 114 -15.23 2.75 12.60
CA GLY A 114 -15.93 3.35 11.46
C GLY A 114 -16.54 2.24 10.62
N SER A 115 -17.87 2.17 10.58
CA SER A 115 -18.60 1.17 9.78
C SER A 115 -18.55 1.56 8.30
N GLY A 116 -18.33 0.59 7.41
CA GLY A 116 -18.46 0.78 5.96
C GLY A 116 -17.24 0.33 5.16
N ALA A 117 -17.31 0.57 3.85
CA ALA A 117 -16.30 0.11 2.92
C ALA A 117 -15.03 0.97 2.97
N VAL A 118 -13.89 0.35 2.71
CA VAL A 118 -12.59 1.00 2.57
C VAL A 118 -11.90 0.46 1.33
N ILE A 119 -11.39 1.36 0.49
CA ILE A 119 -10.49 1.03 -0.62
C ILE A 119 -9.18 1.82 -0.50
N VAL A 120 -8.10 1.28 -1.04
CA VAL A 120 -6.83 1.98 -1.23
C VAL A 120 -6.95 2.79 -2.53
N TRP A 121 -7.32 4.06 -2.39
CA TRP A 121 -7.55 4.97 -3.51
C TRP A 121 -6.27 5.42 -4.17
N ASP A 122 -5.18 5.60 -3.43
CA ASP A 122 -3.83 5.86 -3.98
C ASP A 122 -2.76 5.33 -3.04
N ALA A 123 -1.59 5.02 -3.56
CA ALA A 123 -0.46 4.53 -2.79
C ALA A 123 0.87 4.83 -3.48
N GLY A 124 1.93 4.95 -2.69
CA GLY A 124 3.28 5.13 -3.20
C GLY A 124 4.29 5.43 -2.11
N VAL A 125 5.34 6.15 -2.49
CA VAL A 125 6.38 6.62 -1.56
C VAL A 125 6.40 8.14 -1.51
N TYR A 126 6.95 8.70 -0.45
CA TYR A 126 7.14 10.14 -0.36
C TYR A 126 8.60 10.53 -0.04
N THR A 127 8.94 11.76 -0.40
CA THR A 127 10.21 12.40 0.00
C THR A 127 9.89 13.59 0.89
N ASN A 128 10.53 13.68 2.06
CA ASN A 128 10.40 14.85 2.92
C ASN A 128 11.06 16.08 2.28
N LEU A 129 10.31 17.20 2.22
CA LEU A 129 10.77 18.49 1.71
C LEU A 129 10.78 19.59 2.78
N THR A 130 10.41 19.26 4.02
CA THR A 130 10.30 20.24 5.10
C THR A 130 11.68 20.77 5.48
N ARG A 131 11.80 22.08 5.51
CA ARG A 131 13.05 22.76 5.90
C ARG A 131 12.79 23.85 6.92
N ASP A 132 13.76 24.04 7.81
CA ASP A 132 13.77 25.16 8.75
C ASP A 132 14.24 26.47 8.07
N ASP A 133 14.29 27.56 8.83
CA ASP A 133 14.73 28.88 8.36
C ASP A 133 16.19 28.88 7.87
N ARG A 134 16.99 27.89 8.30
CA ARG A 134 18.38 27.69 7.88
C ARG A 134 18.49 26.73 6.69
N ARG A 135 17.36 26.40 6.07
CA ARG A 135 17.21 25.50 4.92
C ARG A 135 17.68 24.06 5.21
N GLN A 136 17.77 23.66 6.47
CA GLN A 136 18.10 22.29 6.85
C GLN A 136 16.84 21.43 6.82
N LEU A 137 16.96 20.16 6.44
CA LEU A 137 15.84 19.23 6.51
C LEU A 137 15.41 19.05 7.97
N VAL A 138 14.12 19.15 8.21
CA VAL A 138 13.50 18.89 9.52
C VAL A 138 12.94 17.47 9.49
N ASP A 139 13.19 16.70 10.54
CA ASP A 139 12.63 15.36 10.67
C ASP A 139 11.09 15.37 10.52
N PRO A 140 10.45 14.41 9.82
CA PRO A 140 9.01 14.42 9.63
C PRO A 140 8.19 14.42 10.93
N ALA A 141 8.64 13.72 11.98
CA ALA A 141 7.95 13.71 13.26
C ALA A 141 7.97 15.11 13.90
N GLU A 142 9.15 15.74 13.91
CA GLU A 142 9.32 17.11 14.39
C GLU A 142 8.51 18.13 13.56
N ALA A 143 8.48 17.96 12.23
CA ALA A 143 7.69 18.80 11.32
C ALA A 143 6.18 18.72 11.64
N ILE A 144 5.68 17.52 11.95
CA ILE A 144 4.28 17.30 12.35
C ILE A 144 3.99 17.98 13.69
N GLU A 145 4.88 17.85 14.67
CA GLU A 145 4.75 18.52 15.98
C GLU A 145 4.72 20.05 15.81
N ARG A 146 5.63 20.61 15.00
CA ARG A 146 5.67 22.03 14.64
C ARG A 146 4.43 22.50 13.88
N GLY A 147 3.63 21.58 13.34
CA GLY A 147 2.39 21.91 12.63
C GLY A 147 2.60 22.26 11.16
N HIS A 148 3.75 21.91 10.57
CA HIS A 148 3.99 22.12 9.15
C HIS A 148 4.89 21.03 8.57
N LEU A 149 4.34 20.24 7.65
CA LEU A 149 5.04 19.18 6.93
C LEU A 149 4.85 19.41 5.42
N LYS A 150 5.95 19.38 4.68
CA LYS A 150 5.95 19.42 3.22
C LYS A 150 6.58 18.14 2.68
N VAL A 151 5.89 17.48 1.75
CA VAL A 151 6.35 16.22 1.15
C VAL A 151 6.20 16.28 -0.37
N GLN A 152 7.05 15.56 -1.07
CA GLN A 152 6.87 15.18 -2.47
C GLN A 152 6.21 13.80 -2.49
N LEU A 153 5.02 13.68 -3.07
CA LEU A 153 4.37 12.39 -3.27
C LEU A 153 4.79 11.80 -4.64
N HIS A 154 4.92 10.47 -4.65
CA HIS A 154 5.18 9.67 -5.83
C HIS A 154 4.16 8.52 -5.87
N GLY A 155 2.92 8.85 -6.20
CA GLY A 155 1.79 7.92 -6.24
C GLY A 155 1.42 7.47 -7.64
N VAL A 156 0.38 6.64 -7.69
CA VAL A 156 -0.31 6.33 -8.95
C VAL A 156 -1.14 7.53 -9.39
N LYS A 157 -1.78 8.23 -8.43
CA LYS A 157 -2.64 9.39 -8.70
C LYS A 157 -2.03 10.70 -8.22
N LEU A 158 -1.66 10.78 -6.94
CA LEU A 158 -1.11 11.99 -6.34
C LEU A 158 0.40 12.06 -6.56
N ASN A 159 0.80 13.07 -7.32
CA ASN A 159 2.20 13.41 -7.57
C ASN A 159 2.46 14.87 -7.19
N GLY A 160 3.72 15.30 -7.25
CA GLY A 160 4.11 16.66 -6.88
C GLY A 160 4.29 16.87 -5.39
N ALA A 161 4.57 18.12 -5.03
CA ALA A 161 4.70 18.55 -3.65
C ALA A 161 3.34 18.91 -3.04
N TRP A 162 3.20 18.57 -1.76
CA TRP A 162 2.01 18.78 -0.92
C TRP A 162 2.44 19.32 0.44
N ALA A 163 1.57 20.11 1.06
CA ALA A 163 1.79 20.69 2.38
C ALA A 163 0.63 20.36 3.33
N PHE A 164 0.98 19.90 4.52
CA PHE A 164 0.12 19.75 5.67
C PHE A 164 0.45 20.90 6.62
N THR A 165 -0.50 21.78 6.91
CA THR A 165 -0.27 22.93 7.81
C THR A 165 -1.38 23.04 8.83
N ARG A 166 -1.02 23.13 10.12
CA ARG A 166 -1.96 23.31 11.23
C ARG A 166 -2.28 24.78 11.43
N THR A 167 -3.57 25.14 11.40
CA THR A 167 -4.08 26.50 11.61
C THR A 167 -5.24 26.46 12.59
N GLY A 168 -5.12 27.13 13.74
CA GLY A 168 -6.23 27.25 14.70
C GLY A 168 -6.71 25.92 15.31
N GLY A 169 -5.86 24.88 15.30
CA GLY A 169 -6.16 23.54 15.83
C GLY A 169 -6.39 22.49 14.75
N ASP A 170 -6.90 22.90 13.58
CA ASP A 170 -7.17 22.01 12.45
C ASP A 170 -5.98 21.95 11.48
N TRP A 171 -5.81 20.84 10.74
CA TRP A 171 -4.85 20.78 9.66
C TRP A 171 -5.47 21.11 8.31
N LEU A 172 -4.65 21.61 7.40
CA LEU A 172 -4.97 21.84 6.01
C LEU A 172 -4.03 21.03 5.14
N LEU A 173 -4.59 20.31 4.16
CA LEU A 173 -3.87 19.70 3.06
C LEU A 173 -3.98 20.63 1.84
N VAL A 174 -2.84 20.98 1.26
CA VAL A 174 -2.75 21.92 0.12
C VAL A 174 -1.75 21.39 -0.90
N LYS A 175 -2.14 21.38 -2.18
CA LYS A 175 -1.22 21.12 -3.29
C LYS A 175 -0.24 22.29 -3.42
N VAL A 176 1.04 22.01 -3.51
CA VAL A 176 2.04 23.05 -3.82
C VAL A 176 2.01 23.33 -5.31
N LYS A 177 2.16 24.59 -5.70
CA LYS A 177 2.28 24.98 -7.10
C LYS A 177 3.59 24.43 -7.70
N ASP A 178 3.46 23.42 -8.55
CA ASP A 178 4.53 22.78 -9.32
C ASP A 178 3.96 22.21 -10.63
N ALA A 179 4.70 21.34 -11.31
CA ALA A 179 4.31 20.78 -12.61
C ALA A 179 3.14 19.78 -12.54
N ASP A 180 2.85 19.21 -11.37
CA ASP A 180 1.77 18.24 -11.14
C ASP A 180 0.50 18.91 -10.61
N ALA A 181 0.49 20.25 -10.49
CA ALA A 181 -0.72 21.00 -10.12
C ALA A 181 -1.60 21.21 -11.35
N ASP A 182 -2.88 20.87 -11.22
CA ASP A 182 -3.88 21.05 -12.28
C ASP A 182 -5.25 21.43 -11.66
N PRO A 183 -5.61 22.73 -11.68
CA PRO A 183 -6.90 23.19 -11.17
C PRO A 183 -8.13 22.67 -11.94
N ALA A 184 -7.96 22.18 -13.17
CA ALA A 184 -9.06 21.68 -13.99
C ALA A 184 -9.35 20.19 -13.75
N LEU A 185 -8.44 19.46 -13.10
CA LEU A 185 -8.55 18.02 -12.89
C LEU A 185 -8.98 17.69 -11.45
N ASP A 186 -10.16 17.07 -11.33
CA ASP A 186 -10.62 16.47 -10.08
C ASP A 186 -10.41 14.95 -10.10
N LEU A 187 -9.30 14.50 -9.50
CA LEU A 187 -8.97 13.08 -9.38
C LEU A 187 -9.98 12.31 -8.53
N THR A 188 -10.67 12.95 -7.58
CA THR A 188 -11.67 12.27 -6.74
C THR A 188 -12.89 11.85 -7.53
N VAL A 189 -13.10 12.45 -8.71
CA VAL A 189 -14.18 12.15 -9.65
C VAL A 189 -13.67 11.31 -10.84
N THR A 190 -12.54 11.70 -11.41
CA THR A 190 -12.00 11.09 -12.64
C THR A 190 -11.32 9.75 -12.39
N GLU A 191 -10.76 9.54 -11.20
CA GLU A 191 -10.02 8.33 -10.82
C GLU A 191 -10.61 7.70 -9.54
N PRO A 192 -11.87 7.21 -9.51
CA PRO A 192 -12.54 6.80 -8.27
C PRO A 192 -12.15 5.40 -7.76
N ARG A 193 -11.41 4.62 -8.55
CA ARG A 193 -11.15 3.19 -8.30
C ARG A 193 -9.94 2.94 -7.40
N SER A 194 -9.93 1.80 -6.73
CA SER A 194 -8.77 1.29 -6.01
C SER A 194 -7.55 1.11 -6.92
N VAL A 195 -6.36 1.41 -6.41
CA VAL A 195 -5.09 1.08 -7.09
C VAL A 195 -4.64 -0.37 -6.84
N LEU A 196 -5.28 -1.08 -5.92
CA LEU A 196 -4.96 -2.47 -5.59
C LEU A 196 -5.94 -3.44 -6.28
N SER A 197 -7.24 -3.29 -6.03
CA SER A 197 -8.27 -4.19 -6.55
C SER A 197 -8.93 -3.70 -7.84
N GLY A 198 -8.81 -2.41 -8.15
CA GLY A 198 -9.55 -1.77 -9.26
C GLY A 198 -11.03 -1.53 -8.98
N LEU A 199 -11.54 -1.87 -7.77
CA LEU A 199 -12.94 -1.68 -7.40
C LEU A 199 -13.25 -0.22 -7.06
N THR A 200 -14.49 0.22 -7.30
CA THR A 200 -15.02 1.45 -6.67
C THR A 200 -15.42 1.17 -5.22
N ILE A 201 -15.71 2.23 -4.47
CA ILE A 201 -16.15 2.10 -3.08
C ILE A 201 -17.52 1.40 -2.97
N GLU A 202 -18.41 1.62 -3.94
CA GLU A 202 -19.72 0.97 -4.01
C GLU A 202 -19.59 -0.52 -4.36
N GLU A 203 -18.69 -0.86 -5.29
CA GLU A 203 -18.38 -2.25 -5.63
C GLU A 203 -17.78 -2.98 -4.42
N MET A 204 -16.89 -2.32 -3.66
CA MET A 204 -16.35 -2.85 -2.40
C MET A 204 -17.44 -3.04 -1.34
N ALA A 205 -18.35 -2.08 -1.19
CA ALA A 205 -19.44 -2.17 -0.22
C ALA A 205 -20.42 -3.34 -0.53
N ALA A 206 -20.52 -3.74 -1.79
CA ALA A 206 -21.35 -4.85 -2.25
C ALA A 206 -20.70 -6.23 -2.13
N SER A 207 -19.43 -6.31 -1.69
CA SER A 207 -18.64 -7.56 -1.63
C SER A 207 -18.87 -8.43 -0.40
#